data_AF-A0A545SS07-F1
#
_entry.id   AF-A0A545SS07-F1
#
_cell.length_a   1.000
_cell.length_b   1.000
_cell.length_c   1.000
_cell.angle_alpha   90.00
_cell.angle_beta   90.00
_cell.angle_gamma   90.00
#
_symmetry.space_group_name_H-M   'P 1'
#
loop_
_entity.id
_entity.type
_entity.pdbx_description
1 polymer ?
#
loop_
_entity_poly.entity_id
_entity_poly.type
_entity_poly.pdbx_seq_one_letter_code
_entity_poly.pdbx_strand_id
1 'polypeptide(L)'
;MKLSAVAAAGSRRRCLWLLVLVCWLHGCVSTPEVAFRDPALRECAGVYQTLSRQVELAGVRDAAFHRLAGFPYLRSSRFLGSFAPQLDTADYRQVEQWLQHLNQLAVEGLLLESLQLPRQSLSQAGLPASAGELDDRLRSCGALLVADLSRRPAPVAAVVARARPADRYQVWKRWLGLYPLSALPFRRGVVNEHRHIQSLEQAHYRSAGASRQQPFNRYAPAPGGPVSEAVTRLRRAARDSLGIPRLSPADRQRLLAAWAPAWQVEARDDNDRIGELFWGADGGIGLNPDRPKVYTFVTFGRYHGEVTVQLNYSVWFSGREPNGRFDLLAGRLDGLIWRVHLLPSGQVLAADSIHNCGCWYQLYPAPAYRAEVANRLYREPMFIGASGHIDFTRPLTLTLQANTHLLLAVENHRRVHESARVLQAMPYNELRALPLPEGGRRSLFAENGLVPASRRAERWLFWPMGVASPGAMRIIGTHATAFIGRRHFDDPDLLNLLLPENNIGSDRQ
;
A
#
# COMPACT_ATOMS: atom_id res chain seq x y z
N MET A 1 -27.23 -29.92 -63.21
CA MET A 1 -28.05 -29.23 -62.20
C MET A 1 -27.20 -29.07 -60.94
N LYS A 2 -26.95 -27.82 -60.56
CA LYS A 2 -26.28 -27.24 -59.37
C LYS A 2 -25.89 -28.19 -58.23
N LEU A 3 -24.61 -28.17 -57.81
CA LEU A 3 -24.12 -28.22 -56.41
C LEU A 3 -22.60 -28.51 -56.41
N SER A 4 -21.74 -27.48 -56.34
CA SER A 4 -20.33 -27.61 -55.85
C SER A 4 -19.56 -26.29 -55.69
N ALA A 5 -20.20 -25.11 -55.70
CA ALA A 5 -19.49 -23.82 -55.64
C ALA A 5 -19.70 -22.99 -54.36
N VAL A 6 -20.22 -23.56 -53.27
CA VAL A 6 -20.55 -22.78 -52.04
C VAL A 6 -19.63 -23.08 -50.84
N ALA A 7 -18.84 -24.16 -50.85
CA ALA A 7 -18.04 -24.54 -49.67
C ALA A 7 -16.71 -23.75 -49.51
N ALA A 8 -16.17 -23.14 -50.57
CA ALA A 8 -14.86 -22.48 -50.51
C ALA A 8 -14.90 -21.01 -50.02
N ALA A 9 -16.07 -20.36 -50.02
CA ALA A 9 -16.19 -18.95 -49.64
C ALA A 9 -16.34 -18.75 -48.10
N GLY A 10 -16.82 -19.76 -47.37
CA GLY A 10 -17.01 -19.70 -45.91
C GLY A 10 -15.72 -19.87 -45.10
N SER A 11 -14.75 -20.64 -45.62
CA SER A 11 -13.46 -20.90 -44.95
C SER A 11 -12.55 -19.66 -44.96
N ARG A 12 -12.48 -18.94 -46.09
CA ARG A 12 -11.71 -17.69 -46.19
C ARG A 12 -12.25 -16.59 -45.28
N ARG A 13 -13.57 -16.46 -45.12
CA ARG A 13 -14.17 -15.48 -44.19
C ARG A 13 -13.90 -15.84 -42.73
N ARG A 14 -13.98 -17.12 -42.32
CA ARG A 14 -13.65 -17.55 -40.96
C ARG A 14 -12.16 -17.35 -40.62
N CYS A 15 -11.27 -17.59 -41.57
CA CYS A 15 -9.84 -17.30 -41.41
C CYS A 15 -9.56 -15.80 -41.29
N LEU A 16 -10.28 -14.95 -42.04
CA LEU A 16 -10.16 -13.50 -41.96
C LEU A 16 -10.66 -12.95 -40.61
N TRP A 17 -11.77 -13.47 -40.08
CA TRP A 17 -12.28 -13.09 -38.76
C TRP A 17 -11.35 -13.54 -37.62
N LEU A 18 -10.74 -14.71 -37.72
CA LEU A 18 -9.71 -15.18 -36.77
C LEU A 18 -8.43 -14.33 -36.83
N LEU A 19 -7.98 -13.92 -38.02
CA LEU A 19 -6.85 -13.02 -38.20
C LEU A 19 -7.13 -11.60 -37.66
N VAL A 20 -8.34 -11.07 -37.87
CA VAL A 20 -8.74 -9.79 -37.30
C VAL A 20 -8.84 -9.88 -35.77
N LEU A 21 -9.35 -10.98 -35.21
CA LEU A 21 -9.39 -11.18 -33.76
C LEU A 21 -7.97 -11.29 -33.15
N VAL A 22 -7.04 -11.96 -33.84
CA VAL A 22 -5.63 -12.05 -33.41
C VAL A 22 -4.90 -10.70 -33.54
N CYS A 23 -5.18 -9.92 -34.60
CA CYS A 23 -4.64 -8.56 -34.74
C CYS A 23 -5.20 -7.58 -33.70
N TRP A 24 -6.46 -7.75 -33.26
CA TRP A 24 -7.01 -6.98 -32.13
C TRP A 24 -6.43 -7.39 -30.78
N LEU A 25 -5.89 -8.62 -30.65
CA LEU A 25 -5.25 -9.11 -29.43
C LEU A 25 -3.74 -8.84 -29.37
N HIS A 26 -3.11 -8.49 -30.50
CA HIS A 26 -1.67 -8.21 -30.61
C HIS A 26 -1.33 -6.81 -31.15
N GLY A 27 -2.24 -5.86 -31.00
CA GLY A 27 -1.88 -4.44 -31.08
C GLY A 27 -0.91 -4.09 -29.97
N CYS A 28 0.39 -4.37 -30.15
CA CYS A 28 1.47 -3.75 -29.40
C CYS A 28 1.42 -2.26 -29.74
N VAL A 29 0.60 -1.50 -29.00
CA VAL A 29 0.69 -0.05 -28.98
C VAL A 29 2.06 0.25 -28.35
N SER A 30 3.08 0.38 -29.19
CA SER A 30 4.34 0.99 -28.82
C SER A 30 4.02 2.43 -28.43
N THR A 31 3.94 2.68 -27.12
CA THR A 31 3.72 4.02 -26.60
C THR A 31 4.92 4.86 -27.01
N PRO A 32 4.74 5.93 -27.82
CA PRO A 32 5.87 6.71 -28.29
C PRO A 32 6.59 7.31 -27.09
N GLU A 33 7.89 7.06 -27.00
CA GLU A 33 8.75 7.74 -26.04
C GLU A 33 8.85 9.23 -26.40
N VAL A 34 9.04 10.05 -25.37
CA VAL A 34 9.33 11.45 -25.57
C VAL A 34 10.66 11.61 -26.30
N ALA A 35 10.65 12.26 -27.46
CA ALA A 35 11.87 12.68 -28.13
C ALA A 35 12.49 13.90 -27.42
N PHE A 36 13.79 13.83 -27.13
CA PHE A 36 14.59 14.94 -26.61
C PHE A 36 15.57 15.41 -27.68
N ARG A 37 15.62 16.73 -27.94
CA ARG A 37 16.57 17.32 -28.89
C ARG A 37 17.94 17.59 -28.26
N ASP A 38 17.93 18.00 -27.00
CA ASP A 38 19.15 18.27 -26.22
C ASP A 38 19.94 16.96 -25.96
N PRO A 39 21.25 16.91 -26.29
CA PRO A 39 22.10 15.76 -25.98
C PRO A 39 22.13 15.37 -24.50
N ALA A 40 22.17 16.34 -23.58
CA ALA A 40 22.21 16.08 -22.14
C ALA A 40 20.90 15.46 -21.64
N LEU A 41 19.75 15.93 -22.15
CA LEU A 41 18.45 15.32 -21.84
C LEU A 41 18.35 13.89 -22.38
N ARG A 42 18.88 13.62 -23.59
CA ARG A 42 18.94 12.26 -24.14
C ARG A 42 19.81 11.33 -23.30
N GLU A 43 20.98 11.80 -22.88
CA GLU A 43 21.87 11.04 -21.99
C GLU A 43 21.16 10.71 -20.67
N CYS A 44 20.50 11.70 -20.07
CA CYS A 44 19.75 11.52 -18.84
C CYS A 44 18.56 10.56 -18.98
N ALA A 45 17.79 10.65 -20.06
CA ALA A 45 16.73 9.68 -20.35
C ALA A 45 17.32 8.26 -20.53
N GLY A 46 18.48 8.15 -21.18
CA GLY A 46 19.22 6.92 -21.38
C GLY A 46 19.61 6.20 -20.09
N VAL A 47 19.97 6.95 -19.03
CA VAL A 47 20.25 6.37 -17.69
C VAL A 47 19.01 5.65 -17.15
N TYR A 48 17.85 6.32 -17.15
CA TYR A 48 16.60 5.75 -16.65
C TYR A 48 16.11 4.56 -17.48
N GLN A 49 16.22 4.65 -18.81
CA GLN A 49 15.86 3.56 -19.73
C GLN A 49 16.76 2.34 -19.53
N THR A 50 18.07 2.55 -19.42
CA THR A 50 19.04 1.48 -19.23
C THR A 50 18.81 0.76 -17.91
N LEU A 51 18.64 1.50 -16.81
CA LEU A 51 18.34 0.89 -15.52
C LEU A 51 16.99 0.14 -15.54
N SER A 52 15.95 0.76 -16.10
CA SER A 52 14.63 0.12 -16.21
C SER A 52 14.66 -1.18 -17.01
N ARG A 53 15.51 -1.25 -18.05
CA ARG A 53 15.73 -2.47 -18.84
C ARG A 53 16.46 -3.55 -18.03
N GLN A 54 17.49 -3.21 -17.26
CA GLN A 54 18.19 -4.17 -16.40
C GLN A 54 17.25 -4.76 -15.34
N VAL A 55 16.42 -3.90 -14.73
CA VAL A 55 15.39 -4.33 -13.79
C VAL A 55 14.39 -5.31 -14.42
N GLU A 56 13.95 -5.03 -15.66
CA GLU A 56 13.04 -5.93 -16.37
C GLU A 56 13.68 -7.27 -16.71
N LEU A 57 14.92 -7.26 -17.21
CA LEU A 57 15.65 -8.48 -17.53
C LEU A 57 15.86 -9.38 -16.31
N ALA A 58 16.01 -8.78 -15.12
CA ALA A 58 16.18 -9.51 -13.87
C ALA A 58 14.86 -9.92 -13.20
N GLY A 59 13.70 -9.40 -13.63
CA GLY A 59 12.41 -9.70 -13.01
C GLY A 59 12.27 -9.18 -11.57
N VAL A 60 12.94 -8.07 -11.24
CA VAL A 60 13.03 -7.52 -9.87
C VAL A 60 12.22 -6.24 -9.71
N ARG A 61 11.20 -6.02 -10.55
CA ARG A 61 10.38 -4.80 -10.51
C ARG A 61 9.70 -4.60 -9.16
N ASP A 62 9.74 -3.35 -8.68
CA ASP A 62 9.01 -2.92 -7.51
C ASP A 62 7.60 -2.45 -7.89
N ALA A 63 6.60 -3.03 -7.21
CA ALA A 63 5.19 -2.79 -7.48
C ALA A 63 4.53 -1.70 -6.61
N ALA A 64 5.27 -1.08 -5.69
CA ALA A 64 4.76 -0.06 -4.77
C ALA A 64 4.21 1.18 -5.50
N PHE A 65 4.86 1.57 -6.60
CA PHE A 65 4.51 2.75 -7.38
C PHE A 65 4.22 2.40 -8.83
N HIS A 66 3.22 3.09 -9.41
CA HIS A 66 2.79 2.91 -10.77
C HIS A 66 3.78 3.56 -11.74
N ARG A 67 4.35 2.79 -12.66
CA ARG A 67 5.21 3.31 -13.73
C ARG A 67 4.38 3.94 -14.85
N LEU A 68 4.84 5.08 -15.36
CA LEU A 68 4.20 5.75 -16.49
C LEU A 68 4.87 5.33 -17.80
N ALA A 69 4.11 4.66 -18.67
CA ALA A 69 4.61 4.25 -19.99
C ALA A 69 5.08 5.48 -20.80
N GLY A 70 6.28 5.39 -21.38
CA GLY A 70 6.94 6.49 -22.10
C GLY A 70 7.70 7.50 -21.21
N PHE A 71 7.63 7.35 -19.88
CA PHE A 71 8.28 8.24 -18.91
C PHE A 71 9.00 7.42 -17.82
N PRO A 72 10.12 6.74 -18.13
CA PRO A 72 10.80 5.83 -17.20
C PRO A 72 11.33 6.52 -15.94
N TYR A 73 11.46 7.85 -15.97
CA TYR A 73 11.86 8.70 -14.86
C TYR A 73 10.69 9.18 -13.99
N LEU A 74 9.46 8.76 -14.24
CA LEU A 74 8.27 9.12 -13.47
C LEU A 74 7.54 7.87 -12.96
N ARG A 75 7.14 7.90 -11.69
CA ARG A 75 6.18 6.95 -11.12
C ARG A 75 5.12 7.70 -10.33
N SER A 76 3.92 7.14 -10.26
CA SER A 76 2.80 7.72 -9.54
C SER A 76 2.28 6.80 -8.45
N SER A 77 1.49 7.38 -7.55
CA SER A 77 0.68 6.70 -6.54
C SER A 77 -0.77 7.16 -6.71
N ARG A 78 -1.72 6.55 -6.01
CA ARG A 78 -3.11 7.05 -6.04
C ARG A 78 -3.19 8.47 -5.51
N PHE A 79 -2.39 8.80 -4.49
CA PHE A 79 -2.26 10.14 -3.96
C PHE A 79 -1.78 11.15 -5.01
N LEU A 80 -0.63 10.94 -5.66
CA LEU A 80 -0.14 11.91 -6.67
C LEU A 80 -1.03 11.93 -7.92
N GLY A 81 -1.62 10.79 -8.29
CA GLY A 81 -2.59 10.70 -9.38
C GLY A 81 -3.91 11.45 -9.11
N SER A 82 -4.25 11.75 -7.85
CA SER A 82 -5.46 12.52 -7.49
C SER A 82 -5.37 14.00 -7.83
N PHE A 83 -4.16 14.54 -7.98
CA PHE A 83 -3.95 15.93 -8.40
C PHE A 83 -4.13 16.11 -9.91
N ALA A 84 -3.96 15.04 -10.70
CA ALA A 84 -3.98 15.13 -12.16
C ALA A 84 -5.24 15.81 -12.74
N PRO A 85 -6.46 15.54 -12.26
CA PRO A 85 -7.67 16.24 -12.74
C PRO A 85 -7.82 17.69 -12.28
N GLN A 86 -7.07 18.12 -11.26
CA GLN A 86 -7.14 19.44 -10.64
C GLN A 86 -5.93 20.32 -10.99
N LEU A 87 -4.97 19.78 -11.75
CA LEU A 87 -3.73 20.45 -12.08
C LEU A 87 -4.01 21.55 -13.11
N ASP A 88 -3.62 22.79 -12.79
CA ASP A 88 -3.60 23.84 -13.79
C ASP A 88 -2.39 23.64 -14.69
N THR A 89 -2.61 23.06 -15.87
CA THR A 89 -1.53 22.80 -16.83
C THR A 89 -0.91 24.06 -17.43
N ALA A 90 -1.53 25.24 -17.23
CA ALA A 90 -0.94 26.52 -17.61
C ALA A 90 0.06 27.04 -16.56
N ASP A 91 -0.09 26.65 -15.29
CA ASP A 91 0.90 26.93 -14.24
C ASP A 91 2.06 25.95 -14.30
N TYR A 92 3.06 26.29 -15.11
CA TYR A 92 4.26 25.45 -15.28
C TYR A 92 4.98 25.16 -13.95
N ARG A 93 4.90 26.04 -12.94
CA ARG A 93 5.56 25.82 -11.65
C ARG A 93 4.83 24.76 -10.84
N GLN A 94 3.49 24.80 -10.83
CA GLN A 94 2.69 23.76 -10.19
C GLN A 94 2.89 22.40 -10.88
N VAL A 95 2.90 22.39 -12.22
CA VAL A 95 3.19 21.17 -13.02
C VAL A 95 4.58 20.63 -12.69
N GLU A 96 5.60 21.48 -12.66
CA GLU A 96 6.97 21.07 -12.36
C GLU A 96 7.07 20.44 -10.96
N GLN A 97 6.46 21.04 -9.93
CA GLN A 97 6.45 20.48 -8.58
C GLN A 97 5.74 19.12 -8.52
N TRP A 98 4.61 18.96 -9.21
CA TRP A 98 3.94 17.67 -9.33
C TRP A 98 4.82 16.61 -10.00
N LEU A 99 5.47 16.96 -11.12
CA LEU A 99 6.41 16.09 -11.81
C LEU A 99 7.64 15.74 -10.95
N GLN A 100 8.12 16.67 -10.11
CA GLN A 100 9.21 16.41 -9.16
C GLN A 100 8.81 15.33 -8.14
N HIS A 101 7.58 15.35 -7.62
CA HIS A 101 7.10 14.26 -6.74
C HIS A 101 6.98 12.92 -7.46
N LEU A 102 6.51 12.91 -8.71
CA LEU A 102 6.47 11.68 -9.50
C LEU A 102 7.89 11.13 -9.77
N ASN A 103 8.87 12.01 -9.99
CA ASN A 103 10.27 11.61 -10.12
C ASN A 103 10.84 11.08 -8.80
N GLN A 104 10.52 11.68 -7.65
CA GLN A 104 10.94 11.18 -6.34
C GLN A 104 10.48 9.72 -6.11
N LEU A 105 9.24 9.38 -6.48
CA LEU A 105 8.76 7.99 -6.42
C LEU A 105 9.50 7.08 -7.41
N ALA A 106 9.87 7.60 -8.58
CA ALA A 106 10.66 6.85 -9.57
C ALA A 106 12.05 6.53 -9.05
N VAL A 107 12.76 7.53 -8.52
CA VAL A 107 14.10 7.39 -7.93
C VAL A 107 14.06 6.38 -6.78
N GLU A 108 13.12 6.52 -5.84
CA GLU A 108 12.99 5.58 -4.72
C GLU A 108 12.82 4.13 -5.20
N GLY A 109 11.89 3.89 -6.13
CA GLY A 109 11.65 2.56 -6.66
C GLY A 109 12.85 2.01 -7.44
N LEU A 110 13.48 2.83 -8.28
CA LEU A 110 14.64 2.41 -9.09
C LEU A 110 15.86 2.09 -8.23
N LEU A 111 16.08 2.83 -7.14
CA LEU A 111 17.17 2.53 -6.21
C LEU A 111 16.95 1.17 -5.54
N LEU A 112 15.73 0.89 -5.05
CA LEU A 112 15.42 -0.40 -4.42
C LEU A 112 15.50 -1.58 -5.40
N GLU A 113 15.11 -1.36 -6.65
CA GLU A 113 15.28 -2.35 -7.71
C GLU A 113 16.76 -2.58 -8.04
N SER A 114 17.57 -1.51 -8.08
CA SER A 114 19.01 -1.60 -8.37
C SER A 114 19.79 -2.40 -7.30
N LEU A 115 19.34 -2.37 -6.05
CA LEU A 115 19.94 -3.16 -4.95
C LEU A 115 19.80 -4.67 -5.15
N GLN A 116 18.88 -5.09 -6.01
CA GLN A 116 18.64 -6.50 -6.34
C GLN A 116 19.41 -6.95 -7.59
N LEU A 117 20.09 -6.02 -8.28
CA LEU A 117 20.87 -6.31 -9.47
C LEU A 117 22.33 -6.66 -9.10
N PRO A 118 22.96 -7.60 -9.82
CA PRO A 118 24.39 -7.82 -9.69
C PRO A 118 25.17 -6.54 -10.06
N ARG A 119 26.16 -6.16 -9.24
CA ARG A 119 27.01 -4.98 -9.49
C ARG A 119 27.66 -5.02 -10.88
N GLN A 120 28.03 -6.21 -11.34
CA GLN A 120 28.60 -6.41 -12.67
C GLN A 120 27.62 -6.00 -13.78
N SER A 121 26.34 -6.35 -13.67
CA SER A 121 25.30 -5.98 -14.65
C SER A 121 25.11 -4.46 -14.72
N LEU A 122 25.19 -3.75 -13.59
CA LEU A 122 25.16 -2.29 -13.57
C LEU A 122 26.38 -1.70 -14.28
N SER A 123 27.59 -2.17 -13.96
CA SER A 123 28.83 -1.67 -14.56
C SER A 123 28.90 -1.92 -16.07
N GLN A 124 28.50 -3.11 -16.55
CA GLN A 124 28.44 -3.45 -17.98
C GLN A 124 27.40 -2.60 -18.73
N ALA A 125 26.36 -2.16 -18.03
CA ALA A 125 25.36 -1.26 -18.58
C ALA A 125 25.79 0.22 -18.54
N GLY A 126 27.01 0.53 -18.07
CA GLY A 126 27.50 1.90 -17.93
C GLY A 126 26.80 2.69 -16.83
N LEU A 127 26.21 2.01 -15.84
CA LEU A 127 25.52 2.63 -14.70
C LEU A 127 26.43 2.62 -13.46
N PRO A 128 26.32 3.63 -12.57
CA PRO A 128 27.02 3.60 -11.30
C PRO A 128 26.67 2.35 -10.48
N ALA A 129 27.69 1.66 -9.96
CA ALA A 129 27.51 0.48 -9.12
C ALA A 129 27.29 0.83 -7.63
N SER A 130 27.69 2.04 -7.23
CA SER A 130 27.41 2.59 -5.89
C SER A 130 25.97 3.12 -5.84
N ALA A 131 25.24 2.74 -4.80
CA ALA A 131 23.88 3.23 -4.59
C ALA A 131 23.82 4.76 -4.40
N GLY A 132 24.85 5.36 -3.78
CA GLY A 132 24.93 6.82 -3.59
C GLY A 132 25.16 7.56 -4.91
N GLU A 133 26.12 7.10 -5.71
CA GLU A 133 26.39 7.69 -7.03
C GLU A 133 25.20 7.52 -7.99
N LEU A 134 24.53 6.37 -7.91
CA LEU A 134 23.31 6.13 -8.68
C LEU A 134 22.19 7.06 -8.24
N ASP A 135 22.00 7.29 -6.94
CA ASP A 135 20.99 8.23 -6.43
C ASP A 135 21.27 9.65 -6.93
N ASP A 136 22.50 10.14 -6.76
CA ASP A 136 22.90 11.47 -7.22
C ASP A 136 22.68 11.63 -8.74
N ARG A 137 23.04 10.61 -9.52
CA ARG A 137 22.85 10.61 -10.97
C ARG A 137 21.38 10.59 -11.37
N LEU A 138 20.56 9.77 -10.71
CA LEU A 138 19.13 9.72 -10.98
C LEU A 138 18.46 11.05 -10.61
N ARG A 139 18.77 11.64 -9.46
CA ARG A 139 18.20 12.92 -9.03
C ARG A 139 18.61 14.08 -9.94
N SER A 140 19.89 14.18 -10.30
CA SER A 140 20.36 15.27 -11.18
C SER A 140 19.73 15.17 -12.57
N CYS A 141 19.69 13.97 -13.16
CA CYS A 141 19.01 13.75 -14.44
C CYS A 141 17.49 13.92 -14.36
N GLY A 142 16.87 13.48 -13.26
CA GLY A 142 15.45 13.64 -13.01
C GLY A 142 15.03 15.10 -12.98
N ALA A 143 15.81 15.96 -12.32
CA ALA A 143 15.57 17.40 -12.28
C ALA A 143 15.60 18.03 -13.68
N LEU A 144 16.59 17.69 -14.52
CA LEU A 144 16.68 18.18 -15.90
C LEU A 144 15.50 17.73 -16.75
N LEU A 145 15.14 16.44 -16.69
CA LEU A 145 14.03 15.87 -17.45
C LEU A 145 12.67 16.43 -17.02
N VAL A 146 12.49 16.70 -15.72
CA VAL A 146 11.27 17.31 -15.18
C VAL A 146 11.14 18.77 -15.61
N ALA A 147 12.23 19.53 -15.55
CA ALA A 147 12.24 20.95 -15.94
C ALA A 147 11.98 21.16 -17.44
N ASP A 148 12.47 20.26 -18.31
CA ASP A 148 12.11 20.26 -19.73
C ASP A 148 10.65 19.86 -19.92
N LEU A 149 10.22 18.76 -19.28
CA LEU A 149 8.87 18.23 -19.45
C LEU A 149 7.78 19.22 -19.03
N SER A 150 7.96 19.93 -17.91
CA SER A 150 6.95 20.86 -17.37
C SER A 150 6.59 21.99 -18.33
N ARG A 151 7.47 22.30 -19.31
CA ARG A 151 7.28 23.37 -20.30
C ARG A 151 6.65 22.88 -21.61
N ARG A 152 6.30 21.59 -21.71
CA ARG A 152 5.78 20.98 -22.95
C ARG A 152 4.35 20.46 -22.74
N PRO A 153 3.32 21.21 -23.17
CA PRO A 153 1.92 20.91 -22.86
C PRO A 153 1.45 19.51 -23.30
N ALA A 154 1.78 19.09 -24.53
CA ALA A 154 1.29 17.80 -25.05
C ALA A 154 1.87 16.59 -24.28
N PRO A 155 3.19 16.50 -24.03
CA PRO A 155 3.75 15.49 -23.13
C PRO A 155 3.20 15.54 -21.70
N VAL A 156 2.99 16.73 -21.12
CA VAL A 156 2.36 16.87 -19.78
C VAL A 156 0.96 16.28 -19.77
N ALA A 157 0.15 16.57 -20.78
CA ALA A 157 -1.20 16.00 -20.91
C ALA A 157 -1.17 14.46 -20.96
N ALA A 158 -0.16 13.87 -21.61
CA ALA A 158 0.02 12.42 -21.61
C ALA A 158 0.37 11.86 -20.23
N VAL A 159 1.18 12.57 -19.43
CA VAL A 159 1.47 12.20 -18.03
C VAL A 159 0.19 12.29 -17.19
N VAL A 160 -0.55 13.40 -17.28
CA VAL A 160 -1.83 13.60 -16.57
C VAL A 160 -2.81 12.47 -16.85
N ALA A 161 -2.98 12.09 -18.12
CA ALA A 161 -3.86 10.99 -18.52
C ALA A 161 -3.44 9.61 -17.98
N ARG A 162 -2.14 9.42 -17.68
CA ARG A 162 -1.56 8.13 -17.24
C ARG A 162 -1.21 8.09 -15.75
N ALA A 163 -1.32 9.21 -15.03
CA ALA A 163 -0.83 9.31 -13.66
C ALA A 163 -1.66 8.50 -12.66
N ARG A 164 -2.92 8.19 -12.94
CA ARG A 164 -3.77 7.43 -12.01
C ARG A 164 -3.47 5.93 -12.12
N PRO A 165 -3.00 5.27 -11.04
CA PRO A 165 -2.75 3.83 -11.07
C PRO A 165 -4.01 3.03 -11.42
N ALA A 166 -3.82 1.94 -12.17
CA ALA A 166 -4.88 0.99 -12.47
C ALA A 166 -5.52 0.42 -11.19
N ASP A 167 -6.78 0.01 -11.31
CA ASP A 167 -7.47 -0.65 -10.22
C ASP A 167 -6.84 -2.02 -9.90
N ARG A 168 -6.76 -2.38 -8.61
CA ARG A 168 -6.35 -3.71 -8.12
C ARG A 168 -7.45 -4.77 -8.21
N TYR A 169 -8.62 -4.43 -8.76
CA TYR A 169 -9.67 -5.38 -9.16
C TYR A 169 -9.57 -5.75 -10.66
N GLN A 170 -9.37 -7.04 -10.91
CA GLN A 170 -9.32 -7.65 -12.24
C GLN A 170 -10.74 -7.83 -12.79
N VAL A 171 -11.10 -7.01 -13.78
CA VAL A 171 -12.45 -6.98 -14.37
C VAL A 171 -12.83 -8.33 -14.99
N TRP A 172 -11.91 -9.00 -15.67
CA TRP A 172 -12.18 -10.30 -16.32
C TRP A 172 -12.62 -11.37 -15.33
N LYS A 173 -12.09 -11.37 -14.10
CA LYS A 173 -12.51 -12.29 -13.03
C LYS A 173 -13.92 -12.02 -12.57
N ARG A 174 -14.31 -10.74 -12.44
CA ARG A 174 -15.68 -10.37 -12.09
C ARG A 174 -16.67 -10.77 -13.16
N TRP A 175 -16.28 -10.66 -14.42
CA TRP A 175 -17.12 -11.07 -15.54
C TRP A 175 -17.31 -12.60 -15.56
N LEU A 176 -16.21 -13.37 -15.59
CA LEU A 176 -16.28 -14.85 -15.57
C LEU A 176 -16.90 -15.41 -14.29
N GLY A 177 -16.69 -14.74 -13.16
CA GLY A 177 -17.22 -15.12 -11.86
C GLY A 177 -18.65 -14.65 -11.59
N LEU A 178 -19.35 -14.13 -12.61
CA LEU A 178 -20.72 -13.64 -12.53
C LEU A 178 -20.92 -12.70 -11.32
N TYR A 179 -20.04 -11.72 -11.17
CA TYR A 179 -19.95 -10.85 -9.99
C TYR A 179 -21.29 -10.30 -9.47
N PRO A 180 -22.26 -9.83 -10.30
CA PRO A 180 -23.54 -9.38 -9.79
C PRO A 180 -24.29 -10.45 -8.97
N LEU A 181 -24.14 -11.73 -9.33
CA LEU A 181 -24.76 -12.85 -8.61
C LEU A 181 -23.90 -13.31 -7.44
N SER A 182 -22.59 -13.48 -7.65
CA SER A 182 -21.68 -13.97 -6.61
C SER A 182 -21.45 -12.94 -5.49
N ALA A 183 -21.63 -11.64 -5.73
CA ALA A 183 -21.48 -10.61 -4.70
C ALA A 183 -22.55 -10.71 -3.60
N LEU A 184 -23.73 -11.27 -3.87
CA LEU A 184 -24.82 -11.36 -2.90
C LEU A 184 -24.51 -12.29 -1.71
N PRO A 185 -24.13 -13.57 -1.90
CA PRO A 185 -23.71 -14.43 -0.79
C PRO A 185 -22.43 -13.92 -0.12
N PHE A 186 -21.50 -13.33 -0.87
CA PHE A 186 -20.30 -12.71 -0.29
C PHE A 186 -20.63 -11.56 0.64
N ARG A 187 -21.58 -10.68 0.27
CA ARG A 187 -22.05 -9.61 1.15
C ARG A 187 -22.60 -10.15 2.45
N ARG A 188 -23.38 -11.24 2.41
CA ARG A 188 -23.86 -11.89 3.64
C ARG A 188 -22.69 -12.42 4.48
N GLY A 189 -21.70 -13.04 3.86
CA GLY A 189 -20.48 -13.49 4.52
C GLY A 189 -19.74 -12.35 5.22
N VAL A 190 -19.47 -11.25 4.51
CA VAL A 190 -18.78 -10.07 5.06
C VAL A 190 -19.57 -9.44 6.21
N VAL A 191 -20.88 -9.27 6.06
CA VAL A 191 -21.71 -8.71 7.15
C VAL A 191 -21.69 -9.62 8.37
N ASN A 192 -21.75 -10.94 8.19
CA ASN A 192 -21.65 -11.88 9.31
C ASN A 192 -20.27 -11.84 9.98
N GLU A 193 -19.21 -11.75 9.18
CA GLU A 193 -17.84 -11.60 9.68
C GLU A 193 -17.68 -10.33 10.52
N HIS A 194 -18.20 -9.20 10.04
CA HIS A 194 -18.21 -7.95 10.81
C HIS A 194 -18.94 -8.10 12.15
N ARG A 195 -20.11 -8.76 12.17
CA ARG A 195 -20.83 -9.02 13.43
C ARG A 195 -20.04 -9.93 14.37
N HIS A 196 -19.32 -10.92 13.82
CA HIS A 196 -18.47 -11.80 14.62
C HIS A 196 -17.31 -11.04 15.24
N ILE A 197 -16.58 -10.24 14.46
CA ILE A 197 -15.48 -9.41 14.99
C ILE A 197 -16.01 -8.45 16.05
N GLN A 198 -17.14 -7.78 15.78
CA GLN A 198 -17.76 -6.89 16.75
C GLN A 198 -18.12 -7.59 18.06
N SER A 199 -18.56 -8.86 18.03
CA SER A 199 -18.85 -9.61 19.27
C SER A 199 -17.59 -9.98 20.04
N LEU A 200 -16.48 -10.26 19.35
CA LEU A 200 -15.16 -10.46 19.96
C LEU A 200 -14.65 -9.17 20.63
N GLU A 201 -14.73 -8.04 19.93
CA GLU A 201 -14.33 -6.73 20.49
C GLU A 201 -15.19 -6.36 21.71
N GLN A 202 -16.52 -6.54 21.63
CA GLN A 202 -17.42 -6.28 22.77
C GLN A 202 -17.13 -7.19 23.96
N ALA A 203 -16.91 -8.49 23.72
CA ALA A 203 -16.46 -9.41 24.76
C ALA A 203 -15.13 -8.95 25.35
N HIS A 204 -14.25 -8.39 24.51
CA HIS A 204 -12.98 -7.87 24.96
C HIS A 204 -13.15 -6.74 25.97
N TYR A 205 -13.91 -5.69 25.61
CA TYR A 205 -14.12 -4.53 26.47
C TYR A 205 -14.92 -4.84 27.74
N ARG A 206 -15.90 -5.77 27.68
CA ARG A 206 -16.66 -6.19 28.88
C ARG A 206 -15.80 -6.87 29.94
N SER A 207 -14.74 -7.57 29.53
CA SER A 207 -13.85 -8.30 30.46
C SER A 207 -12.58 -7.54 30.83
N ALA A 208 -12.36 -6.32 30.31
CA ALA A 208 -11.20 -5.49 30.63
C ALA A 208 -11.11 -5.03 32.11
N GLY A 209 -12.16 -5.23 32.91
CA GLY A 209 -12.19 -4.99 34.36
C GLY A 209 -12.02 -6.25 35.23
N ALA A 210 -12.06 -7.44 34.63
CA ALA A 210 -11.76 -8.69 35.33
C ALA A 210 -10.26 -8.98 35.18
N SER A 211 -9.61 -9.49 36.23
CA SER A 211 -8.21 -9.93 36.16
C SER A 211 -8.08 -11.05 35.13
N ARG A 212 -7.73 -10.70 33.89
CA ARG A 212 -7.50 -11.68 32.84
C ARG A 212 -6.18 -12.38 33.11
N GLN A 213 -6.27 -13.68 33.35
CA GLN A 213 -5.12 -14.58 33.43
C GLN A 213 -4.55 -14.95 32.05
N GLN A 214 -5.07 -14.37 30.96
CA GLN A 214 -4.62 -14.72 29.61
C GLN A 214 -3.20 -14.19 29.37
N PRO A 215 -2.25 -15.05 28.96
CA PRO A 215 -0.90 -14.62 28.65
C PRO A 215 -0.88 -13.76 27.38
N PHE A 216 -0.04 -12.73 27.37
CA PHE A 216 0.13 -11.83 26.22
C PHE A 216 1.61 -11.66 25.89
N ASN A 217 1.92 -11.71 24.59
CA ASN A 217 3.18 -11.20 24.06
C ASN A 217 3.08 -9.67 23.95
N ARG A 218 3.92 -8.95 24.70
CA ARG A 218 3.85 -7.48 24.81
C ARG A 218 5.07 -6.86 24.16
N TYR A 219 4.83 -5.85 23.32
CA TYR A 219 5.86 -5.13 22.61
C TYR A 219 5.63 -3.63 22.76
N ALA A 220 6.67 -2.88 23.10
CA ALA A 220 6.61 -1.44 23.24
C ALA A 220 7.58 -0.78 22.26
N PRO A 221 7.20 0.35 21.62
CA PRO A 221 8.15 1.12 20.84
C PRO A 221 9.25 1.66 21.76
N ALA A 222 10.41 1.99 21.20
CA ALA A 222 11.38 2.81 21.92
C ALA A 222 10.71 4.14 22.36
N PRO A 223 11.04 4.70 23.53
CA PRO A 223 10.46 5.95 24.01
C PRO A 223 10.54 7.06 22.94
N GLY A 224 9.37 7.54 22.53
CA GLY A 224 9.24 8.64 21.58
C GLY A 224 9.25 10.00 22.27
N GLY A 225 9.49 11.06 21.48
CA GLY A 225 9.29 12.43 21.95
C GLY A 225 7.80 12.76 22.16
N PRO A 226 7.48 13.87 22.86
CA PRO A 226 6.10 14.25 23.12
C PRO A 226 5.34 14.59 21.83
N VAL A 227 4.06 14.18 21.78
CA VAL A 227 3.14 14.45 20.66
C VAL A 227 3.08 15.95 20.32
N SER A 228 3.11 16.83 21.32
CA SER A 228 3.06 18.28 21.14
C SER A 228 4.24 18.84 20.33
N GLU A 229 5.44 18.28 20.49
CA GLU A 229 6.60 18.68 19.69
C GLU A 229 6.40 18.24 18.24
N ALA A 230 6.00 17.00 18.02
CA ALA A 230 5.78 16.44 16.70
C ALA A 230 4.69 17.21 15.93
N VAL A 231 3.59 17.58 16.60
CA VAL A 231 2.55 18.48 16.07
C VAL A 231 3.11 19.84 15.69
N THR A 232 3.95 20.44 16.54
CA THR A 232 4.55 21.75 16.28
C THR A 232 5.43 21.72 15.03
N ARG A 233 6.21 20.63 14.84
CA ARG A 233 7.03 20.42 13.64
C ARG A 233 6.16 20.32 12.38
N LEU A 234 5.10 19.52 12.42
CA LEU A 234 4.17 19.38 11.30
C LEU A 234 3.51 20.71 10.92
N ARG A 235 3.05 21.49 11.90
CA ARG A 235 2.44 22.81 11.67
C ARG A 235 3.40 23.80 11.01
N ARG A 236 4.69 23.75 11.40
CA ARG A 236 5.74 24.63 10.88
C ARG A 236 6.34 24.17 9.55
N ALA A 237 6.06 22.93 9.12
CA ALA A 237 6.57 22.42 7.86
C ALA A 237 6.04 23.27 6.68
N ALA A 238 6.96 23.73 5.84
CA ALA A 238 6.59 24.41 4.60
C ALA A 238 5.79 23.48 3.70
N ARG A 239 4.79 24.02 3.00
CA ARG A 239 3.99 23.28 2.02
C ARG A 239 4.39 23.74 0.62
N ASP A 240 4.41 22.81 -0.33
CA ASP A 240 4.56 23.15 -1.74
C ASP A 240 3.24 23.61 -2.38
N SER A 241 3.24 23.90 -3.68
CA SER A 241 2.07 24.40 -4.40
C SER A 241 0.93 23.37 -4.51
N LEU A 242 1.16 22.11 -4.12
CA LEU A 242 0.15 21.06 -4.04
C LEU A 242 -0.38 20.90 -2.61
N GLY A 243 0.10 21.72 -1.66
CA GLY A 243 -0.24 21.63 -0.25
C GLY A 243 0.46 20.48 0.48
N ILE A 244 1.40 19.77 -0.17
CA ILE A 244 2.11 18.65 0.46
C ILE A 244 3.17 19.21 1.41
N PRO A 245 3.21 18.75 2.68
CA PRO A 245 4.20 19.23 3.63
C PRO A 245 5.59 18.67 3.31
N ARG A 246 6.59 19.55 3.27
CA ARG A 246 8.01 19.20 3.11
C ARG A 246 8.60 18.75 4.44
N LEU A 247 8.49 17.45 4.71
CA LEU A 247 8.98 16.82 5.93
C LEU A 247 10.41 16.28 5.75
N SER A 248 11.35 16.78 6.56
CA SER A 248 12.71 16.23 6.63
C SER A 248 12.70 14.79 7.15
N PRO A 249 13.75 13.98 6.90
CA PRO A 249 13.84 12.62 7.46
C PRO A 249 13.69 12.60 9.00
N ALA A 250 14.29 13.57 9.68
CA ALA A 250 14.18 13.70 11.13
C ALA A 250 12.75 14.03 11.59
N ASP A 251 12.04 14.91 10.89
CA ASP A 251 10.64 15.23 11.23
C ASP A 251 9.71 14.04 10.97
N ARG A 252 9.92 13.29 9.88
CA ARG A 252 9.19 12.04 9.63
C ARG A 252 9.40 11.03 10.75
N GLN A 253 10.64 10.85 11.20
CA GLN A 253 10.96 9.95 12.30
C GLN A 253 10.32 10.40 13.62
N ARG A 254 10.34 11.70 13.93
CA ARG A 254 9.68 12.25 15.13
C ARG A 254 8.17 12.03 15.10
N LEU A 255 7.53 12.27 13.95
CA LEU A 255 6.10 11.97 13.78
C LEU A 255 5.81 10.49 14.01
N LEU A 256 6.56 9.59 13.37
CA LEU A 256 6.41 8.15 13.57
C LEU A 256 6.65 7.72 15.02
N ALA A 257 7.62 8.31 15.71
CA ALA A 257 7.89 7.98 17.11
C ALA A 257 6.79 8.46 18.06
N ALA A 258 6.21 9.64 17.81
CA ALA A 258 5.21 10.26 18.69
C ALA A 258 3.87 9.50 18.72
N TRP A 259 3.48 8.85 17.62
CA TRP A 259 2.25 8.06 17.52
C TRP A 259 2.51 6.55 17.40
N ALA A 260 3.71 6.08 17.73
CA ALA A 260 4.03 4.66 17.70
C ALA A 260 3.17 3.90 18.72
N PRO A 261 2.36 2.90 18.32
CA PRO A 261 1.59 2.11 19.26
C PRO A 261 2.46 1.05 19.94
N ALA A 262 2.10 0.70 21.16
CA ALA A 262 2.46 -0.57 21.77
C ALA A 262 1.54 -1.68 21.21
N TRP A 263 2.05 -2.91 21.20
CA TRP A 263 1.35 -4.08 20.68
C TRP A 263 1.23 -5.14 21.76
N GLN A 264 0.04 -5.72 21.84
CA GLN A 264 -0.28 -6.80 22.74
C GLN A 264 -0.92 -7.91 21.91
N VAL A 265 -0.36 -9.10 21.90
CA VAL A 265 -0.89 -10.25 21.15
C VAL A 265 -1.21 -11.33 22.15
N GLU A 266 -2.43 -11.86 22.15
CA GLU A 266 -2.77 -13.03 22.97
C GLU A 266 -1.78 -14.16 22.65
N ALA A 267 -1.14 -14.71 23.67
CA ALA A 267 -0.09 -15.71 23.49
C ALA A 267 -0.71 -17.11 23.60
N ARG A 268 -0.84 -17.81 22.48
CA ARG A 268 -1.28 -19.20 22.45
C ARG A 268 -0.22 -20.11 21.82
N ASP A 269 0.29 -19.72 20.66
CA ASP A 269 1.20 -20.52 19.85
C ASP A 269 2.37 -19.64 19.31
N ASP A 270 3.39 -20.26 18.72
CA ASP A 270 4.58 -19.55 18.22
C ASP A 270 4.27 -18.51 17.12
N ASN A 271 3.15 -18.68 16.41
CA ASN A 271 2.72 -17.74 15.38
C ASN A 271 2.15 -16.42 15.94
N ASP A 272 1.92 -16.32 17.25
CA ASP A 272 1.46 -15.11 17.94
C ASP A 272 2.60 -14.15 18.32
N ARG A 273 3.80 -14.35 17.75
CA ARG A 273 5.00 -13.56 18.03
C ARG A 273 5.33 -12.63 16.86
N ILE A 274 5.44 -11.34 17.14
CA ILE A 274 5.92 -10.35 16.16
C ILE A 274 7.41 -10.59 15.92
N GLY A 275 7.84 -10.60 14.65
CA GLY A 275 9.23 -10.88 14.30
C GLY A 275 9.77 -10.15 13.09
N GLU A 276 11.07 -10.29 12.89
CA GLU A 276 11.82 -9.81 11.73
C GLU A 276 11.68 -10.80 10.57
N LEU A 277 11.30 -10.31 9.39
CA LEU A 277 11.33 -11.11 8.17
C LEU A 277 12.76 -11.21 7.61
N PHE A 278 13.12 -12.38 7.13
CA PHE A 278 14.42 -12.63 6.49
C PHE A 278 14.32 -13.66 5.37
N TRP A 279 15.31 -13.67 4.47
CA TRP A 279 15.52 -14.74 3.52
C TRP A 279 16.42 -15.82 4.13
N GLY A 280 15.92 -17.05 4.19
CA GLY A 280 16.68 -18.22 4.61
C GLY A 280 17.65 -18.68 3.51
N ALA A 281 18.65 -19.47 3.90
CA ALA A 281 19.64 -20.04 2.97
C ALA A 281 19.03 -21.04 1.97
N ASP A 282 17.84 -21.57 2.29
CA ASP A 282 17.01 -22.39 1.40
C ASP A 282 16.24 -21.56 0.34
N GLY A 283 16.40 -20.23 0.37
CA GLY A 283 15.68 -19.29 -0.47
C GLY A 283 14.24 -19.01 -0.01
N GLY A 284 13.81 -19.58 1.12
CA GLY A 284 12.49 -19.37 1.73
C GLY A 284 12.40 -18.11 2.60
N ILE A 285 11.19 -17.60 2.84
CA ILE A 285 10.97 -16.48 3.76
C ILE A 285 10.78 -17.03 5.17
N GLY A 286 11.62 -16.60 6.11
CA GLY A 286 11.50 -16.89 7.53
C GLY A 286 11.02 -15.68 8.33
N LEU A 287 10.62 -15.93 9.58
CA LEU A 287 10.34 -14.91 10.58
C LEU A 287 11.12 -15.23 11.85
N ASN A 288 11.88 -14.26 12.34
CA ASN A 288 12.65 -14.36 13.57
C ASN A 288 11.90 -13.63 14.71
N PRO A 289 11.24 -14.36 15.63
CA PRO A 289 10.48 -13.74 16.72
C PRO A 289 11.37 -13.22 17.85
N ASP A 290 12.68 -13.50 17.84
CA ASP A 290 13.62 -13.01 18.83
C ASP A 290 14.07 -11.57 18.54
N ARG A 291 13.81 -11.08 17.32
CA ARG A 291 14.06 -9.70 16.89
C ARG A 291 12.75 -9.05 16.43
N PRO A 292 11.85 -8.68 17.36
CA PRO A 292 10.58 -8.08 16.99
C PRO A 292 10.80 -6.72 16.30
N LYS A 293 10.21 -6.57 15.11
CA LYS A 293 10.30 -5.35 14.30
C LYS A 293 8.93 -4.79 13.95
N VAL A 294 8.86 -3.46 13.88
CA VAL A 294 7.77 -2.72 13.25
C VAL A 294 8.31 -1.93 12.07
N TYR A 295 7.70 -2.12 10.91
CA TYR A 295 8.09 -1.47 9.67
C TYR A 295 7.25 -0.21 9.48
N THR A 296 7.91 0.95 9.43
CA THR A 296 7.23 2.25 9.45
C THR A 296 7.45 3.03 8.18
N PHE A 297 6.45 3.83 7.80
CA PHE A 297 6.51 4.70 6.63
C PHE A 297 5.45 5.81 6.70
N VAL A 298 5.72 6.93 6.01
CA VAL A 298 4.81 8.08 5.92
C VAL A 298 4.18 8.13 4.54
N THR A 299 2.86 8.18 4.48
CA THR A 299 2.08 8.41 3.26
C THR A 299 1.26 9.69 3.40
N PHE A 300 0.49 10.02 2.36
CA PHE A 300 -0.38 11.18 2.36
C PHE A 300 -1.78 10.79 1.85
N GLY A 301 -2.78 11.47 2.38
CA GLY A 301 -4.17 11.39 1.91
C GLY A 301 -4.72 12.78 1.66
N ARG A 302 -6.03 12.86 1.44
CA ARG A 302 -6.77 14.10 1.22
C ARG A 302 -8.02 14.11 2.08
N TYR A 303 -8.32 15.27 2.65
CA TYR A 303 -9.53 15.47 3.43
C TYR A 303 -10.00 16.91 3.23
N HIS A 304 -11.20 17.09 2.66
CA HIS A 304 -11.80 18.40 2.35
C HIS A 304 -10.85 19.39 1.67
N GLY A 305 -10.12 18.92 0.66
CA GLY A 305 -9.17 19.74 -0.11
C GLY A 305 -7.78 19.90 0.53
N GLU A 306 -7.60 19.51 1.79
CA GLU A 306 -6.30 19.55 2.47
C GLU A 306 -5.53 18.22 2.32
N VAL A 307 -4.21 18.30 2.28
CA VAL A 307 -3.33 17.12 2.33
C VAL A 307 -3.16 16.66 3.77
N THR A 308 -3.49 15.40 4.03
CA THR A 308 -3.31 14.75 5.34
C THR A 308 -2.02 13.95 5.37
N VAL A 309 -1.40 13.87 6.55
CA VAL A 309 -0.22 13.03 6.80
C VAL A 309 -0.68 11.70 7.39
N GLN A 310 -0.17 10.59 6.85
CA GLN A 310 -0.50 9.25 7.30
C GLN A 310 0.73 8.56 7.88
N LEU A 311 0.66 8.14 9.13
CA LEU A 311 1.74 7.45 9.85
C LEU A 311 1.41 5.96 9.90
N ASN A 312 2.22 5.13 9.25
CA ASN A 312 1.94 3.70 9.07
C ASN A 312 2.91 2.83 9.88
N TYR A 313 2.39 1.75 10.45
CA TYR A 313 3.11 0.78 11.28
C TYR A 313 2.69 -0.62 10.86
N SER A 314 3.60 -1.39 10.27
CA SER A 314 3.36 -2.76 9.80
C SER A 314 4.14 -3.76 10.65
N VAL A 315 3.44 -4.73 11.23
CA VAL A 315 4.02 -5.86 11.96
C VAL A 315 3.74 -7.16 11.21
N TRP A 316 4.57 -8.18 11.46
CA TRP A 316 4.49 -9.48 10.78
C TRP A 316 4.52 -10.64 11.76
N PHE A 317 3.83 -11.72 11.40
CA PHE A 317 3.69 -12.98 12.11
C PHE A 317 4.07 -14.14 11.18
N SER A 318 4.48 -15.28 11.74
CA SER A 318 4.93 -16.42 10.94
C SER A 318 3.80 -17.06 10.12
N GLY A 319 2.53 -16.90 10.54
CA GLY A 319 1.36 -17.37 9.81
C GLY A 319 0.08 -17.36 10.65
N ARG A 320 -0.99 -17.86 10.02
CA ARG A 320 -2.25 -18.21 10.68
C ARG A 320 -2.42 -19.71 10.60
N GLU A 321 -2.33 -20.38 11.74
CA GLU A 321 -2.52 -21.82 11.87
C GLU A 321 -3.96 -22.23 11.54
N PRO A 322 -4.17 -23.40 10.91
CA PRO A 322 -5.52 -23.86 10.58
C PRO A 322 -6.37 -24.15 11.82
N ASN A 323 -7.56 -23.54 11.90
CA ASN A 323 -8.57 -23.89 12.92
C ASN A 323 -9.48 -25.06 12.50
N GLY A 324 -8.98 -25.96 11.63
CA GLY A 324 -9.71 -27.11 11.11
C GLY A 324 -9.25 -27.50 9.69
N ARG A 325 -9.71 -28.67 9.21
CA ARG A 325 -9.27 -29.25 7.93
C ARG A 325 -9.62 -28.42 6.69
N PHE A 326 -10.65 -27.58 6.77
CA PHE A 326 -11.16 -26.78 5.65
C PHE A 326 -10.98 -25.27 5.86
N ASP A 327 -10.03 -24.87 6.70
CA ASP A 327 -9.74 -23.46 6.94
C ASP A 327 -9.01 -22.83 5.74
N LEU A 328 -9.79 -22.20 4.86
CA LEU A 328 -9.27 -21.57 3.64
C LEU A 328 -8.40 -20.34 3.88
N LEU A 329 -8.49 -19.76 5.08
CA LEU A 329 -7.81 -18.54 5.49
C LEU A 329 -6.46 -18.85 6.15
N ALA A 330 -6.13 -20.11 6.42
CA ALA A 330 -4.85 -20.48 7.04
C ALA A 330 -3.71 -20.37 6.02
N GLY A 331 -2.49 -20.13 6.53
CA GLY A 331 -1.31 -20.06 5.68
C GLY A 331 -0.13 -19.36 6.31
N ARG A 332 1.01 -19.44 5.61
CA ARG A 332 2.25 -18.78 6.00
C ARG A 332 2.13 -17.27 5.89
N LEU A 333 2.80 -16.60 6.81
CA LEU A 333 2.85 -15.16 6.99
C LEU A 333 1.47 -14.56 7.27
N ASP A 334 1.45 -13.73 8.29
CA ASP A 334 0.36 -12.79 8.55
C ASP A 334 0.97 -11.45 8.96
N GLY A 335 0.14 -10.45 9.12
CA GLY A 335 0.59 -9.16 9.59
C GLY A 335 -0.52 -8.14 9.56
N LEU A 336 -0.28 -7.02 10.23
CA LEU A 336 -1.23 -5.95 10.39
C LEU A 336 -0.55 -4.62 10.11
N ILE A 337 -1.25 -3.74 9.38
CA ILE A 337 -0.91 -2.34 9.23
C ILE A 337 -1.85 -1.53 10.10
N TRP A 338 -1.30 -0.76 11.02
CA TRP A 338 -1.97 0.32 11.72
C TRP A 338 -1.59 1.65 11.09
N ARG A 339 -2.55 2.54 10.86
CA ARG A 339 -2.30 3.85 10.26
C ARG A 339 -3.06 4.96 10.97
N VAL A 340 -2.35 6.04 11.31
CA VAL A 340 -2.92 7.24 11.94
C VAL A 340 -2.96 8.37 10.90
N HIS A 341 -4.09 9.08 10.81
CA HIS A 341 -4.31 10.17 9.87
C HIS A 341 -4.31 11.52 10.59
N LEU A 342 -3.41 12.41 10.18
CA LEU A 342 -3.22 13.74 10.76
C LEU A 342 -3.62 14.83 9.77
N LEU A 343 -4.38 15.81 10.25
CA LEU A 343 -4.59 17.08 9.55
C LEU A 343 -3.30 17.91 9.49
N PRO A 344 -3.25 18.93 8.61
CA PRO A 344 -2.20 19.94 8.61
C PRO A 344 -1.97 20.62 9.98
N SER A 345 -3.01 20.69 10.81
CA SER A 345 -2.97 21.21 12.18
C SER A 345 -2.27 20.28 13.18
N GLY A 346 -2.08 19.00 12.82
CA GLY A 346 -1.62 17.93 13.71
C GLY A 346 -2.74 17.26 14.53
N GLN A 347 -3.99 17.67 14.35
CA GLN A 347 -5.14 16.95 14.91
C GLN A 347 -5.31 15.60 14.21
N VAL A 348 -5.62 14.56 14.98
CA VAL A 348 -5.94 13.24 14.44
C VAL A 348 -7.37 13.22 13.90
N LEU A 349 -7.54 12.79 12.66
CA LEU A 349 -8.86 12.56 12.04
C LEU A 349 -9.43 11.21 12.48
N ALA A 350 -8.61 10.18 12.30
CA ALA A 350 -8.92 8.80 12.58
C ALA A 350 -7.64 7.98 12.59
N ALA A 351 -7.75 6.74 13.04
CA ALA A 351 -6.84 5.68 12.66
C ALA A 351 -7.59 4.56 11.94
N ASP A 352 -6.89 3.79 11.13
CA ASP A 352 -7.44 2.58 10.50
C ASP A 352 -6.44 1.43 10.53
N SER A 353 -6.98 0.22 10.34
CA SER A 353 -6.17 -1.00 10.24
C SER A 353 -6.59 -1.88 9.09
N ILE A 354 -5.63 -2.65 8.57
CA ILE A 354 -5.86 -3.79 7.67
C ILE A 354 -4.88 -4.89 8.03
N HIS A 355 -5.21 -6.14 7.71
CA HIS A 355 -4.16 -7.13 7.55
C HIS A 355 -3.25 -6.78 6.36
N ASN A 356 -2.00 -7.22 6.37
CA ASN A 356 -1.04 -7.00 5.28
C ASN A 356 -1.51 -7.59 3.93
N CYS A 357 -2.56 -8.42 3.91
CA CYS A 357 -3.21 -8.90 2.69
C CYS A 357 -4.30 -7.96 2.12
N GLY A 358 -4.74 -6.96 2.90
CA GLY A 358 -5.83 -6.03 2.59
C GLY A 358 -7.18 -6.38 3.23
N CYS A 359 -7.27 -7.51 3.95
CA CYS A 359 -8.50 -7.97 4.58
C CYS A 359 -8.80 -7.23 5.91
N TRP A 360 -10.05 -7.34 6.36
CA TRP A 360 -10.55 -6.82 7.64
C TRP A 360 -10.22 -5.33 7.88
N TYR A 361 -10.54 -4.47 6.91
CA TYR A 361 -10.39 -3.03 7.12
C TYR A 361 -11.27 -2.55 8.28
N GLN A 362 -10.67 -1.88 9.27
CA GLN A 362 -11.38 -1.28 10.41
C GLN A 362 -11.02 0.20 10.54
N LEU A 363 -12.00 1.04 10.82
CA LEU A 363 -11.82 2.48 11.06
C LEU A 363 -12.10 2.84 12.53
N TYR A 364 -11.28 3.71 13.09
CA TYR A 364 -11.38 4.29 14.44
C TYR A 364 -11.35 5.82 14.36
N PRO A 365 -12.53 6.46 14.24
CA PRO A 365 -12.62 7.92 14.19
C PRO A 365 -12.12 8.58 15.48
N ALA A 366 -11.50 9.76 15.38
CA ALA A 366 -11.24 10.57 16.56
C ALA A 366 -12.56 11.13 17.13
N PRO A 367 -12.65 11.44 18.44
CA PRO A 367 -13.91 11.79 19.10
C PRO A 367 -14.72 12.94 18.44
N ALA A 368 -14.04 13.84 17.74
CA ALA A 368 -14.66 14.97 17.03
C ALA A 368 -15.35 14.58 15.71
N TYR A 369 -15.16 13.35 15.22
CA TYR A 369 -15.64 12.88 13.92
C TYR A 369 -16.57 11.67 14.09
N ARG A 370 -17.63 11.63 13.28
CA ARG A 370 -18.53 10.47 13.20
C ARG A 370 -18.43 9.84 11.83
N ALA A 371 -18.27 8.52 11.81
CA ALA A 371 -18.22 7.77 10.56
C ALA A 371 -19.63 7.45 10.04
N GLU A 372 -19.78 7.49 8.72
CA GLU A 372 -21.00 7.05 8.05
C GLU A 372 -20.86 5.62 7.52
N VAL A 373 -21.80 4.76 7.90
CA VAL A 373 -21.87 3.39 7.37
C VAL A 373 -22.89 3.34 6.25
N ALA A 374 -22.47 3.69 5.03
CA ALA A 374 -23.32 3.58 3.86
C ALA A 374 -23.64 2.11 3.54
N ASN A 375 -24.90 1.71 3.74
CA ASN A 375 -25.36 0.35 3.46
C ASN A 375 -25.99 0.26 2.06
N ARG A 376 -25.19 -0.07 1.04
CA ARG A 376 -25.67 -0.29 -0.34
C ARG A 376 -25.46 -1.74 -0.75
N LEU A 377 -26.33 -2.28 -1.62
CA LEU A 377 -26.31 -3.70 -2.00
C LEU A 377 -24.98 -4.15 -2.62
N TYR A 378 -24.40 -3.34 -3.53
CA TYR A 378 -23.14 -3.64 -4.21
C TYR A 378 -21.97 -2.82 -3.69
N ARG A 379 -22.00 -2.47 -2.40
CA ARG A 379 -20.89 -1.87 -1.69
C ARG A 379 -20.74 -2.56 -0.34
N GLU A 380 -19.53 -2.98 -0.04
CA GLU A 380 -19.22 -3.53 1.27
C GLU A 380 -19.47 -2.47 2.36
N PRO A 381 -20.19 -2.80 3.45
CA PRO A 381 -20.40 -1.86 4.53
C PRO A 381 -19.06 -1.53 5.20
N MET A 382 -18.96 -0.31 5.71
CA MET A 382 -17.82 0.08 6.54
C MET A 382 -17.85 -0.65 7.88
N PHE A 383 -16.68 -1.12 8.33
CA PHE A 383 -16.52 -1.63 9.68
C PHE A 383 -15.87 -0.56 10.55
N ILE A 384 -16.63 -0.08 11.52
CA ILE A 384 -16.14 0.84 12.56
C ILE A 384 -15.80 -0.05 13.75
N GLY A 385 -14.52 -0.15 14.07
CA GLY A 385 -14.07 -0.98 15.18
C GLY A 385 -14.60 -0.44 16.50
N ALA A 386 -14.98 -1.32 17.42
CA ALA A 386 -15.32 -0.88 18.75
C ALA A 386 -14.08 -0.28 19.42
N SER A 387 -14.26 0.87 20.03
CA SER A 387 -13.23 1.47 20.86
C SER A 387 -13.83 2.06 22.13
N GLY A 388 -13.04 2.06 23.20
CA GLY A 388 -13.28 2.99 24.30
C GLY A 388 -13.08 4.44 23.86
N HIS A 389 -13.11 5.36 24.82
CA HIS A 389 -12.64 6.72 24.56
C HIS A 389 -11.15 6.68 24.21
N ILE A 390 -10.79 6.98 22.95
CA ILE A 390 -9.39 7.06 22.49
C ILE A 390 -8.92 8.50 22.57
N ASP A 391 -7.96 8.76 23.45
CA ASP A 391 -7.18 10.00 23.45
C ASP A 391 -5.92 9.81 22.57
N PHE A 392 -5.95 10.28 21.32
CA PHE A 392 -4.82 10.17 20.40
C PHE A 392 -3.60 11.01 20.78
N THR A 393 -3.66 11.80 21.86
CA THR A 393 -2.51 12.53 22.40
C THR A 393 -1.69 11.68 23.39
N ARG A 394 -2.23 10.54 23.81
CA ARG A 394 -1.56 9.57 24.69
C ARG A 394 -1.14 8.34 23.90
N PRO A 395 -0.08 7.63 24.33
CA PRO A 395 0.32 6.38 23.72
C PRO A 395 -0.84 5.38 23.65
N LEU A 396 -0.92 4.63 22.56
CA LEU A 396 -1.94 3.61 22.33
C LEU A 396 -1.36 2.21 22.52
N THR A 397 -2.20 1.26 22.92
CA THR A 397 -1.93 -0.17 22.90
C THR A 397 -2.95 -0.85 21.99
N LEU A 398 -2.45 -1.62 21.03
CA LEU A 398 -3.25 -2.42 20.09
C LEU A 398 -3.27 -3.86 20.58
N THR A 399 -4.45 -4.40 20.86
CA THR A 399 -4.61 -5.79 21.32
C THR A 399 -5.11 -6.68 20.20
N LEU A 400 -4.33 -7.71 19.87
CA LEU A 400 -4.62 -8.67 18.80
C LEU A 400 -5.00 -10.03 19.36
N GLN A 401 -5.96 -10.68 18.70
CA GLN A 401 -6.37 -12.05 18.98
C GLN A 401 -5.27 -13.04 18.60
N ALA A 402 -5.14 -14.12 19.38
CA ALA A 402 -4.25 -15.23 19.04
C ALA A 402 -4.69 -15.89 17.72
N ASN A 403 -3.72 -16.33 16.94
CA ASN A 403 -3.79 -17.01 15.65
C ASN A 403 -4.37 -16.18 14.50
N THR A 404 -5.54 -15.57 14.67
CA THR A 404 -6.19 -14.78 13.62
C THR A 404 -5.56 -13.40 13.47
N HIS A 405 -4.89 -12.89 14.50
CA HIS A 405 -4.31 -11.54 14.58
C HIS A 405 -5.32 -10.41 14.36
N LEU A 406 -6.62 -10.67 14.52
CA LEU A 406 -7.66 -9.65 14.47
C LEU A 406 -7.43 -8.61 15.56
N LEU A 407 -7.57 -7.33 15.22
CA LEU A 407 -7.53 -6.25 16.18
C LEU A 407 -8.82 -6.28 17.02
N LEU A 408 -8.66 -6.54 18.32
CA LEU A 408 -9.76 -6.68 19.29
C LEU A 408 -10.02 -5.40 20.08
N ALA A 409 -8.98 -4.60 20.30
CA ALA A 409 -9.09 -3.37 21.07
C ALA A 409 -7.99 -2.37 20.72
N VAL A 410 -8.39 -1.10 20.74
CA VAL A 410 -7.50 0.06 20.72
C VAL A 410 -7.73 0.81 22.03
N GLU A 411 -6.69 0.93 22.85
CA GLU A 411 -6.79 1.51 24.18
C GLU A 411 -5.65 2.49 24.44
N ASN A 412 -5.91 3.52 25.24
CA ASN A 412 -4.83 4.33 25.78
C ASN A 412 -3.97 3.51 26.75
N HIS A 413 -2.65 3.63 26.61
CA HIS A 413 -1.68 2.89 27.38
C HIS A 413 -1.88 3.15 28.88
N ARG A 414 -2.30 2.12 29.63
CA ARG A 414 -2.61 2.27 31.06
C ARG A 414 -1.35 2.20 31.95
N ARG A 415 -0.33 1.41 31.57
CA ARG A 415 1.02 1.34 32.17
C ARG A 415 2.01 0.74 31.16
N VAL A 416 3.23 1.28 31.06
CA VAL A 416 4.34 0.59 30.38
C VAL A 416 4.50 -0.77 31.05
N HIS A 417 4.28 -1.84 30.29
CA HIS A 417 4.46 -3.17 30.85
C HIS A 417 5.95 -3.37 31.07
N GLU A 418 6.38 -3.50 32.33
CA GLU A 418 7.78 -3.73 32.71
C GLU A 418 8.39 -4.94 31.98
N SER A 419 7.55 -5.88 31.52
CA SER A 419 7.93 -7.06 30.75
C SER A 419 7.79 -6.92 29.22
N ALA A 420 7.50 -5.73 28.68
CA ALA A 420 7.36 -5.54 27.23
C ALA A 420 8.73 -5.61 26.53
N ARG A 421 8.78 -6.33 25.41
CA ARG A 421 9.97 -6.39 24.55
C ARG A 421 10.05 -5.13 23.70
N VAL A 422 11.26 -4.60 23.51
CA VAL A 422 11.47 -3.43 22.64
C VAL A 422 11.16 -3.82 21.20
N LEU A 423 10.21 -3.11 20.59
CA LEU A 423 9.85 -3.25 19.19
C LEU A 423 10.71 -2.30 18.35
N GLN A 424 11.64 -2.86 17.58
CA GLN A 424 12.55 -2.04 16.80
C GLN A 424 11.84 -1.46 15.57
N ALA A 425 11.79 -0.14 15.45
CA ALA A 425 11.28 0.53 14.27
C ALA A 425 12.30 0.48 13.12
N MET A 426 11.86 0.01 11.95
CA MET A 426 12.66 -0.05 10.73
C MET A 426 11.91 0.61 9.56
N PRO A 427 12.59 1.24 8.59
CA PRO A 427 11.94 1.73 7.38
C PRO A 427 11.26 0.58 6.63
N TYR A 428 10.03 0.79 6.14
CA TYR A 428 9.32 -0.21 5.33
C TYR A 428 10.10 -0.67 4.09
N ASN A 429 10.95 0.19 3.55
CA ASN A 429 11.78 -0.11 2.38
C ASN A 429 12.81 -1.23 2.64
N GLU A 430 13.09 -1.60 3.89
CA GLU A 430 13.85 -2.82 4.21
C GLU A 430 13.15 -4.08 3.67
N LEU A 431 11.81 -4.15 3.69
CA LEU A 431 11.05 -5.28 3.14
C LEU A 431 11.13 -5.33 1.61
N ARG A 432 11.37 -4.20 0.96
CA ARG A 432 11.47 -4.08 -0.51
C ARG A 432 12.86 -4.43 -1.04
N ALA A 433 13.82 -4.65 -0.15
CA ALA A 433 15.13 -5.16 -0.47
C ALA A 433 15.71 -5.83 0.79
N LEU A 434 15.28 -7.03 1.17
CA LEU A 434 15.84 -7.73 2.33
C LEU A 434 17.24 -8.28 2.02
N PRO A 435 18.18 -8.31 2.98
CA PRO A 435 19.48 -8.93 2.78
C PRO A 435 19.35 -10.44 2.52
N LEU A 436 20.19 -10.96 1.64
CA LEU A 436 20.36 -12.40 1.41
C LEU A 436 21.54 -12.95 2.23
N PRO A 437 21.49 -14.20 2.71
CA PRO A 437 22.60 -14.82 3.45
C PRO A 437 23.94 -14.83 2.69
N GLU A 438 23.89 -15.10 1.39
CA GLU A 438 25.03 -15.14 0.47
C GLU A 438 25.50 -13.75 -0.03
N GLY A 439 24.86 -12.68 0.45
CA GLY A 439 25.11 -11.31 0.00
C GLY A 439 24.17 -10.85 -1.11
N GLY A 440 24.08 -9.54 -1.30
CA GLY A 440 23.05 -8.92 -2.13
C GLY A 440 21.72 -8.74 -1.39
N ARG A 441 20.68 -8.33 -2.12
CA ARG A 441 19.37 -8.04 -1.55
C ARG A 441 18.25 -8.54 -2.47
N ARG A 442 17.10 -8.87 -1.90
CA ARG A 442 15.90 -9.32 -2.62
C ARG A 442 14.64 -8.81 -1.95
N SER A 443 13.74 -8.24 -2.74
CA SER A 443 12.42 -7.81 -2.28
C SER A 443 11.61 -8.99 -1.72
N LEU A 444 10.92 -8.78 -0.61
CA LEU A 444 9.90 -9.72 -0.11
C LEU A 444 8.76 -9.92 -1.12
N PHE A 445 8.47 -8.88 -1.89
CA PHE A 445 7.35 -8.80 -2.82
C PHE A 445 7.81 -9.13 -4.24
N ALA A 446 7.04 -9.97 -4.92
CA ALA A 446 7.19 -10.20 -6.36
C ALA A 446 6.71 -8.99 -7.18
N GLU A 447 6.94 -9.00 -8.50
CA GLU A 447 6.60 -7.89 -9.41
C GLU A 447 5.11 -7.53 -9.46
N ASN A 448 4.24 -8.45 -9.05
CA ASN A 448 2.80 -8.22 -8.94
C ASN A 448 2.39 -7.60 -7.59
N GLY A 449 3.36 -7.33 -6.71
CA GLY A 449 3.18 -6.76 -5.38
C GLY A 449 2.72 -7.76 -4.32
N LEU A 450 2.70 -9.06 -4.61
CA LEU A 450 2.33 -10.12 -3.66
C LEU A 450 3.56 -10.77 -3.04
N VAL A 451 3.39 -11.36 -1.85
CA VAL A 451 4.34 -12.30 -1.26
C VAL A 451 3.94 -13.74 -1.67
N PRO A 452 4.67 -14.42 -2.59
CA PRO A 452 4.21 -15.70 -3.14
C PRO A 452 4.07 -16.83 -2.11
N ALA A 453 4.88 -16.79 -1.04
CA ALA A 453 4.86 -17.77 0.04
C ALA A 453 3.59 -17.68 0.91
N SER A 454 2.91 -16.53 0.91
CA SER A 454 1.75 -16.28 1.78
C SER A 454 0.39 -16.53 1.10
N ARG A 455 0.37 -17.24 -0.04
CA ARG A 455 -0.88 -17.46 -0.78
C ARG A 455 -1.80 -18.38 0.04
N ARG A 456 -3.03 -17.92 0.28
CA ARG A 456 -4.06 -18.69 1.01
C ARG A 456 -4.95 -19.49 0.05
N ALA A 457 -5.68 -20.47 0.58
CA ALA A 457 -6.57 -21.32 -0.22
C ALA A 457 -7.86 -20.58 -0.63
N GLU A 458 -8.26 -19.56 0.14
CA GLU A 458 -9.40 -18.68 -0.19
C GLU A 458 -9.32 -18.08 -1.61
N ARG A 459 -8.12 -17.98 -2.20
CA ARG A 459 -7.95 -17.51 -3.58
C ARG A 459 -8.75 -18.31 -4.61
N TRP A 460 -9.07 -19.57 -4.32
CA TRP A 460 -9.84 -20.44 -5.21
C TRP A 460 -11.35 -20.25 -5.06
N LEU A 461 -11.81 -19.66 -3.96
CA LEU A 461 -13.22 -19.37 -3.70
C LEU A 461 -13.54 -17.90 -3.97
N PHE A 462 -12.63 -16.99 -3.60
CA PHE A 462 -12.87 -15.54 -3.59
C PHE A 462 -12.44 -14.83 -4.88
N TRP A 463 -11.87 -15.56 -5.86
CA TRP A 463 -11.47 -14.98 -7.15
C TRP A 463 -12.57 -14.22 -7.91
N PRO A 464 -13.88 -14.57 -7.85
CA PRO A 464 -14.93 -13.84 -8.55
C PRO A 464 -15.03 -12.36 -8.15
N MET A 465 -14.53 -12.01 -6.96
CA MET A 465 -14.53 -10.62 -6.47
C MET A 465 -13.50 -9.74 -7.18
N GLY A 466 -12.67 -10.31 -8.05
CA GLY A 466 -11.69 -9.60 -8.87
C GLY A 466 -10.37 -9.30 -8.17
N VAL A 467 -10.22 -9.62 -6.89
CA VAL A 467 -8.95 -9.44 -6.18
C VAL A 467 -7.95 -10.50 -6.67
N ALA A 468 -6.71 -10.09 -6.93
CA ALA A 468 -5.65 -11.00 -7.35
C ALA A 468 -5.09 -11.77 -6.14
N SER A 469 -5.27 -13.10 -6.11
CA SER A 469 -4.88 -13.96 -4.98
C SER A 469 -5.33 -13.41 -3.60
N PRO A 470 -6.64 -13.39 -3.30
CA PRO A 470 -7.16 -13.09 -1.96
C PRO A 470 -6.36 -13.81 -0.86
N GLY A 471 -6.10 -13.11 0.23
CA GLY A 471 -5.31 -13.63 1.35
C GLY A 471 -3.79 -13.54 1.24
N ALA A 472 -3.24 -13.32 0.04
CA ALA A 472 -1.81 -13.11 -0.10
C ALA A 472 -1.42 -11.72 0.44
N MET A 473 -0.33 -11.65 1.21
CA MET A 473 0.27 -10.43 1.74
C MET A 473 0.80 -9.57 0.60
N ARG A 474 0.78 -8.25 0.79
CA ARG A 474 0.97 -7.29 -0.29
C ARG A 474 1.89 -6.14 0.07
N ILE A 475 2.50 -5.58 -0.95
CA ILE A 475 3.21 -4.32 -0.87
C ILE A 475 2.21 -3.14 -0.78
N ILE A 476 2.64 -2.05 -0.16
CA ILE A 476 1.90 -0.77 -0.12
C ILE A 476 1.44 -0.33 -1.53
N GLY A 477 0.33 0.38 -1.61
CA GLY A 477 -0.25 0.82 -2.90
C GLY A 477 -0.97 -0.28 -3.71
N THR A 478 -1.08 -1.50 -3.15
CA THR A 478 -1.70 -2.64 -3.86
C THR A 478 -2.84 -3.33 -3.11
N HIS A 479 -3.21 -2.82 -1.92
CA HIS A 479 -4.26 -3.38 -1.08
C HIS A 479 -5.66 -3.01 -1.60
N ALA A 480 -6.38 -4.01 -2.10
CA ALA A 480 -7.83 -3.94 -2.25
C ALA A 480 -8.47 -4.33 -0.90
N THR A 481 -9.37 -3.50 -0.39
CA THR A 481 -9.93 -3.67 0.97
C THR A 481 -11.41 -3.99 0.99
N ALA A 482 -12.03 -4.25 -0.16
CA ALA A 482 -13.42 -4.67 -0.24
C ALA A 482 -13.58 -5.81 -1.24
N PHE A 483 -14.38 -6.82 -0.93
CA PHE A 483 -14.82 -7.83 -1.88
C PHE A 483 -16.03 -7.36 -2.69
N ILE A 484 -16.92 -6.58 -2.08
CA ILE A 484 -18.09 -6.00 -2.75
C ILE A 484 -17.85 -4.51 -3.04
N GLY A 485 -17.89 -4.15 -4.31
CA GLY A 485 -17.59 -2.81 -4.79
C GLY A 485 -16.11 -2.66 -5.13
N ARG A 486 -15.56 -1.47 -4.93
CA ARG A 486 -14.13 -1.18 -5.14
C ARG A 486 -13.67 -0.22 -4.05
N ARG A 487 -12.61 -0.58 -3.32
CA ARG A 487 -11.99 0.27 -2.30
C ARG A 487 -10.52 -0.10 -2.18
N HIS A 488 -9.66 0.90 -2.08
CA HIS A 488 -8.22 0.71 -1.89
C HIS A 488 -7.78 1.33 -0.57
N PHE A 489 -6.81 0.72 0.09
CA PHE A 489 -6.28 1.26 1.34
C PHE A 489 -5.52 2.58 1.14
N ASP A 490 -4.89 2.75 -0.03
CA ASP A 490 -4.13 3.94 -0.43
C ASP A 490 -4.97 4.96 -1.20
N ASP A 491 -6.30 4.81 -1.22
CA ASP A 491 -7.18 5.82 -1.82
C ASP A 491 -7.03 7.15 -1.07
N PRO A 492 -6.58 8.23 -1.72
CA PRO A 492 -6.34 9.50 -1.05
C PRO A 492 -7.63 10.10 -0.47
N ASP A 493 -8.77 9.86 -1.09
CA ASP A 493 -10.06 10.39 -0.65
C ASP A 493 -10.82 9.41 0.25
N LEU A 494 -10.13 8.37 0.77
CA LEU A 494 -10.76 7.36 1.63
C LEU A 494 -11.50 8.03 2.78
N LEU A 495 -10.88 8.94 3.54
CA LEU A 495 -11.55 9.55 4.68
C LEU A 495 -12.66 10.54 4.30
N ASN A 496 -12.61 11.19 3.14
CA ASN A 496 -13.73 12.01 2.64
C ASN A 496 -14.99 11.16 2.45
N LEU A 497 -14.83 9.90 2.03
CA LEU A 497 -15.94 8.97 1.91
C LEU A 497 -16.49 8.51 3.27
N LEU A 498 -15.65 8.48 4.31
CA LEU A 498 -15.96 7.82 5.58
C LEU A 498 -16.39 8.79 6.69
N LEU A 499 -15.89 10.02 6.66
CA LEU A 499 -16.10 11.05 7.67
C LEU A 499 -16.64 12.33 7.00
N PRO A 500 -17.90 12.38 6.55
CA PRO A 500 -18.43 13.55 5.85
C PRO A 500 -18.61 14.77 6.79
N GLU A 501 -18.42 15.97 6.24
CA GLU A 501 -18.40 17.29 6.92
C GLU A 501 -19.62 17.59 7.80
N ASN A 502 -20.80 17.08 7.47
CA ASN A 502 -22.06 17.32 8.19
C ASN A 502 -22.12 16.64 9.58
N ASN A 503 -21.00 16.10 10.07
CA ASN A 503 -20.91 15.29 11.27
C ASN A 503 -19.73 15.69 12.19
N ILE A 504 -19.25 16.94 12.10
CA ILE A 504 -18.51 17.56 13.21
C ILE A 504 -19.49 17.66 14.38
N GLY A 505 -19.19 16.99 15.50
CA GLY A 505 -20.08 16.96 16.66
C GLY A 505 -20.58 18.36 17.02
N SER A 506 -21.89 18.52 17.15
CA SER A 506 -22.58 19.77 17.48
C SER A 506 -22.30 20.32 18.88
N ASP A 507 -21.19 19.93 19.52
CA ASP A 507 -20.79 20.41 20.85
C ASP A 507 -19.77 21.56 20.74
N ARG A 508 -20.03 22.48 19.81
CA ARG A 508 -19.61 23.87 19.96
C ARG A 508 -20.84 24.73 20.26
N GLN A 509 -21.29 24.64 21.51
CA GLN A 509 -21.87 25.77 22.24
C GLN A 509 -21.23 25.83 23.61
#